data_AF-A0A1B5L892-F1
#
_entry.id   AF-A0A1B5L892-F1
#
_cell.length_a   1.000
_cell.length_b   1.000
_cell.length_c   1.000
_cell.angle_alpha   90.00
_cell.angle_beta   90.00
_cell.angle_gamma   90.00
#
_symmetry.space_group_name_H-M   'P 1'
#
loop_
_entity.id
_entity.type
_entity.pdbx_description
1 polymer ?
#
loop_
_entity_poly.entity_id
_entity_poly.type
_entity_poly.pdbx_seq_one_letter_code
_entity_poly.pdbx_strand_id
1 'polypeptide(L)'
;MLATRLAAAAAAAAAALALGQAGPAAHDAVPLATTRNYWMRRANRALDQVRHTPCPFNAFGSVIVNHSAPGLGHLICMGANDIASGDPTLHGEIAAINNCSALLTDPRGPYKLTGAEAQRAWADLTLYTNAEPCPMCASAIRWAGFKELVYGTSTKTLARLGWSSITLSAEELFSYARGLRPQTALLGGVLDGETDRYFAWQFDGAAACPRGCARVDKTCVKRELGERETDAVDENAMDGNAMDEKVMDENVMDEMRGLDMPTERSW
;
A
#
# COMPACT_ATOMS: atom_id res chain seq x y z
N MET A 1 -37.86 -48.53 45.60
CA MET A 1 -38.15 -47.29 44.86
C MET A 1 -36.83 -46.58 44.62
N LEU A 2 -36.28 -46.75 43.41
CA LEU A 2 -35.99 -45.68 42.44
C LEU A 2 -34.91 -44.71 42.94
N ALA A 3 -33.67 -44.72 42.46
CA ALA A 3 -33.16 -44.53 41.09
C ALA A 3 -32.26 -43.28 41.09
N THR A 4 -30.98 -43.52 40.84
CA THR A 4 -30.02 -42.70 40.08
C THR A 4 -30.61 -41.51 39.33
N ARG A 5 -30.01 -40.32 39.51
CA ARG A 5 -29.91 -39.29 38.46
C ARG A 5 -28.54 -38.59 38.51
N LEU A 6 -27.77 -38.81 37.44
CA LEU A 6 -26.71 -37.94 36.95
C LEU A 6 -27.26 -36.53 36.67
N ALA A 7 -26.42 -35.50 36.84
CA ALA A 7 -26.16 -34.52 35.77
C ALA A 7 -24.94 -33.66 36.15
N ALA A 8 -23.90 -33.76 35.32
CA ALA A 8 -22.81 -32.82 35.24
C ALA A 8 -23.29 -31.51 34.58
N ALA A 9 -22.80 -30.36 35.03
CA ALA A 9 -22.81 -29.13 34.22
C ALA A 9 -21.79 -28.10 34.72
N ALA A 10 -20.81 -27.84 33.85
CA ALA A 10 -20.13 -26.56 33.60
C ALA A 10 -19.38 -25.87 34.75
N ALA A 11 -18.08 -26.15 34.82
CA ALA A 11 -17.10 -25.13 35.19
C ALA A 11 -16.95 -24.15 34.01
N ALA A 12 -17.32 -22.89 34.18
CA ALA A 12 -17.00 -21.84 33.23
C ALA A 12 -16.86 -20.46 33.90
N ALA A 13 -15.74 -19.83 33.56
CA ALA A 13 -15.51 -18.38 33.48
C ALA A 13 -15.42 -17.56 34.78
N ALA A 14 -14.17 -17.22 35.14
CA ALA A 14 -13.75 -15.82 35.25
C ALA A 14 -12.20 -15.73 35.37
N ALA A 15 -11.50 -15.90 34.26
CA ALA A 15 -10.15 -15.36 34.11
C ALA A 15 -10.27 -14.13 33.22
N ALA A 16 -10.42 -12.96 33.85
CA ALA A 16 -10.30 -11.68 33.16
C ALA A 16 -8.84 -11.53 32.70
N LEU A 17 -8.58 -11.87 31.44
CA LEU A 17 -7.34 -11.51 30.77
C LEU A 17 -7.36 -9.99 30.58
N ALA A 18 -6.44 -9.34 31.28
CA ALA A 18 -6.06 -7.97 31.03
C ALA A 18 -5.76 -7.81 29.54
N LEU A 19 -6.55 -6.97 28.87
CA LEU A 19 -6.19 -6.42 27.56
C LEU A 19 -4.90 -5.64 27.75
N GLY A 20 -3.79 -6.25 27.34
CA GLY A 20 -2.52 -5.57 27.22
C GLY A 20 -2.68 -4.42 26.24
N GLN A 21 -2.70 -3.21 26.76
CA GLN A 21 -2.45 -2.02 25.96
C GLN A 21 -1.01 -2.14 25.45
N ALA A 22 -0.86 -2.47 24.17
CA ALA A 22 0.41 -2.34 23.50
C ALA A 22 0.79 -0.85 23.53
N GLY A 23 1.85 -0.51 24.27
CA GLY A 23 2.47 0.81 24.22
C GLY A 23 2.94 1.11 22.78
N PRO A 24 3.15 2.40 22.43
CA PRO A 24 3.52 2.79 21.08
C PRO A 24 4.84 2.12 20.71
N ALA A 25 4.77 1.17 19.79
CA ALA A 25 5.95 0.50 19.27
C ALA A 25 6.84 1.54 18.56
N ALA A 26 8.16 1.31 18.57
CA ALA A 26 9.20 2.15 17.95
C ALA A 26 9.09 2.31 16.41
N HIS A 27 7.90 2.08 15.84
CA HIS A 27 7.53 2.17 14.42
C HIS A 27 7.19 3.59 13.95
N ASP A 28 7.14 4.59 14.83
CA ASP A 28 6.44 5.85 14.54
C ASP A 28 7.35 7.06 14.23
N ALA A 29 8.49 6.81 13.58
CA ALA A 29 9.37 7.90 13.14
C ALA A 29 8.83 8.65 11.91
N VAL A 30 7.98 8.02 11.09
CA VAL A 30 7.41 8.62 9.87
C VAL A 30 6.08 9.30 10.22
N PRO A 31 5.97 10.65 10.19
CA PRO A 31 4.78 11.31 10.67
C PRO A 31 3.56 11.04 9.78
N LEU A 32 2.42 10.74 10.42
CA LEU A 32 1.16 10.44 9.72
C LEU A 32 0.66 11.63 8.89
N ALA A 33 0.48 12.78 9.55
CA ALA A 33 -0.22 13.93 8.98
C ALA A 33 0.50 14.58 7.78
N THR A 34 1.83 14.48 7.74
CA THR A 34 2.66 15.05 6.67
C THR A 34 3.10 13.97 5.69
N THR A 35 4.01 13.08 6.11
CA THR A 35 4.70 12.15 5.21
C THR A 35 3.79 11.04 4.71
N ARG A 36 3.07 10.33 5.60
CA ARG A 36 2.21 9.21 5.18
C ARG A 36 1.04 9.68 4.30
N ASN A 37 0.42 10.80 4.66
CA ASN A 37 -0.62 11.45 3.84
C ASN A 37 -0.10 11.85 2.45
N TYR A 38 1.12 12.41 2.37
CA TYR A 38 1.73 12.76 1.08
C TYR A 38 1.87 11.53 0.17
N TRP A 39 2.39 10.42 0.69
CA TRP A 39 2.60 9.20 -0.11
C TRP A 39 1.30 8.48 -0.44
N MET A 40 0.29 8.54 0.42
CA MET A 40 -1.03 8.02 0.09
C MET A 40 -1.67 8.79 -1.09
N ARG A 41 -1.57 10.12 -1.10
CA ARG A 41 -1.97 10.92 -2.27
C ARG A 41 -1.12 10.60 -3.50
N ARG A 42 0.16 10.26 -3.31
CA ARG A 42 1.05 9.81 -4.40
C ARG A 42 0.60 8.46 -4.99
N ALA A 43 0.08 7.54 -4.16
CA ALA A 43 -0.52 6.28 -4.61
C ALA A 43 -1.77 6.53 -5.49
N ASN A 44 -2.63 7.48 -5.11
CA ASN A 44 -3.74 7.92 -5.97
C ASN A 44 -3.24 8.52 -7.30
N ARG A 45 -2.20 9.35 -7.27
CA ARG A 45 -1.59 9.94 -8.49
C ARG A 45 -0.92 8.90 -9.39
N ALA A 46 -0.54 7.73 -8.87
CA ALA A 46 0.03 6.66 -9.68
C ALA A 46 -0.96 6.17 -10.76
N LEU A 47 -2.27 6.29 -10.53
CA LEU A 47 -3.29 5.97 -11.53
C LEU A 47 -3.10 6.79 -12.82
N ASP A 48 -3.01 8.12 -12.71
CA ASP A 48 -2.83 8.97 -13.90
C ASP A 48 -1.44 8.84 -14.51
N GLN A 49 -0.41 8.65 -13.70
CA GLN A 49 0.96 8.54 -14.21
C GLN A 49 1.25 7.21 -14.91
N VAL A 50 0.62 6.11 -14.47
CA VAL A 50 0.84 4.77 -15.03
C VAL A 50 -0.23 4.40 -16.05
N ARG A 51 -1.48 4.86 -15.86
CA ARG A 51 -2.63 4.52 -16.72
C ARG A 51 -3.09 5.67 -17.61
N HIS A 52 -2.46 6.83 -17.51
CA HIS A 52 -2.80 8.05 -18.28
C HIS A 52 -4.23 8.58 -18.02
N THR A 53 -4.85 8.14 -16.92
CA THR A 53 -6.15 8.64 -16.45
C THR A 53 -6.22 8.65 -14.92
N PRO A 54 -6.80 9.68 -14.27
CA PRO A 54 -6.99 9.71 -12.83
C PRO A 54 -8.20 8.88 -12.35
N CYS A 55 -9.03 8.38 -13.27
CA CYS A 55 -10.21 7.55 -12.98
C CYS A 55 -10.28 6.30 -13.87
N PRO A 56 -9.25 5.44 -13.87
CA PRO A 56 -9.42 4.12 -14.47
C PRO A 56 -10.49 3.35 -13.68
N PHE A 57 -11.23 2.46 -14.33
CA PHE A 57 -12.25 1.67 -13.65
C PHE A 57 -11.66 0.90 -12.46
N ASN A 58 -10.57 0.15 -12.69
CA ASN A 58 -9.78 -0.50 -11.64
C ASN A 58 -8.79 0.50 -10.99
N ALA A 59 -9.32 1.40 -10.15
CA ALA A 59 -8.59 2.52 -9.54
C ALA A 59 -7.64 2.12 -8.39
N PHE A 60 -6.88 1.03 -8.54
CA PHE A 60 -5.92 0.57 -7.52
C PHE A 60 -4.50 1.02 -7.88
N GLY A 61 -3.94 1.91 -7.07
CA GLY A 61 -2.64 2.52 -7.28
C GLY A 61 -1.76 2.38 -6.04
N SER A 62 -0.46 2.16 -6.28
CA SER A 62 0.51 1.88 -5.22
C SER A 62 1.85 2.58 -5.49
N VAL A 63 2.56 2.93 -4.41
CA VAL A 63 3.94 3.42 -4.45
C VAL A 63 4.79 2.73 -3.40
N ILE A 64 6.06 2.55 -3.70
CA ILE A 64 7.05 1.95 -2.79
C ILE A 64 8.12 2.99 -2.51
N VAL A 65 8.37 3.24 -1.23
CA VAL A 65 9.14 4.37 -0.74
C VAL A 65 10.21 3.88 0.23
N ASN A 66 11.41 4.44 0.11
CA ASN A 66 12.48 4.31 1.10
C ASN A 66 12.46 5.52 2.05
N HIS A 67 12.17 5.29 3.33
CA HIS A 67 12.13 6.31 4.38
C HIS A 67 13.46 6.51 5.12
N SER A 68 14.53 5.82 4.73
CA SER A 68 15.87 6.06 5.26
C SER A 68 16.45 7.40 4.78
N ALA A 69 15.93 7.95 3.69
CA ALA A 69 16.26 9.30 3.24
C ALA A 69 15.53 10.37 4.08
N PRO A 70 16.15 11.53 4.36
CA PRO A 70 15.51 12.63 5.09
C PRO A 70 14.23 13.16 4.43
N GLY A 71 13.45 13.92 5.20
CA GLY A 71 12.26 14.60 4.70
C GLY A 71 11.09 13.65 4.45
N LEU A 72 10.56 13.65 3.24
CA LEU A 72 9.45 12.77 2.86
C LEU A 72 9.93 11.34 2.56
N GLY A 73 11.22 11.07 2.41
CA GLY A 73 11.73 9.82 1.87
C GLY A 73 11.81 9.83 0.34
N HIS A 74 12.30 8.73 -0.23
CA HIS A 74 12.61 8.60 -1.65
C HIS A 74 11.67 7.59 -2.33
N LEU A 75 10.99 8.00 -3.40
CA LEU A 75 10.17 7.12 -4.22
C LEU A 75 11.07 6.14 -4.99
N ILE A 76 10.86 4.85 -4.80
CA ILE A 76 11.58 3.83 -5.58
C ILE A 76 10.82 3.53 -6.87
N CYS A 77 9.54 3.18 -6.77
CA CYS A 77 8.71 2.89 -7.92
C CYS A 77 7.22 3.09 -7.61
N MET A 78 6.40 3.03 -8.65
CA MET A 78 4.95 3.07 -8.58
C MET A 78 4.33 1.97 -9.43
N GLY A 79 3.09 1.64 -9.14
CA GLY A 79 2.29 0.68 -9.90
C GLY A 79 0.82 1.08 -9.89
N ALA A 80 0.09 0.59 -10.89
CA ALA A 80 -1.36 0.67 -10.95
C ALA A 80 -1.89 -0.63 -11.53
N ASN A 81 -3.13 -0.98 -11.18
CA ASN A 81 -3.78 -2.17 -11.71
C ASN A 81 -3.80 -2.15 -13.24
N ASP A 82 -3.39 -3.27 -13.83
CA ASP A 82 -3.37 -3.49 -15.27
C ASP A 82 -3.82 -4.90 -15.64
N ILE A 83 -4.89 -5.39 -15.02
CA ILE A 83 -5.47 -6.68 -15.43
C ILE A 83 -5.95 -6.68 -16.90
N ALA A 84 -6.15 -5.49 -17.47
CA ALA A 84 -6.49 -5.30 -18.87
C ALA A 84 -5.36 -5.70 -19.84
N SER A 85 -4.12 -5.80 -19.35
CA SER A 85 -2.98 -6.37 -20.10
C SER A 85 -3.13 -7.88 -20.40
N GLY A 86 -4.05 -8.56 -19.72
CA GLY A 86 -4.28 -10.00 -19.82
C GLY A 86 -3.68 -10.81 -18.66
N ASP A 87 -2.87 -10.20 -17.80
CA ASP A 87 -2.39 -10.85 -16.58
C ASP A 87 -3.35 -10.55 -15.40
N PRO A 88 -4.09 -11.55 -14.88
CA PRO A 88 -5.05 -11.36 -13.81
C PRO A 88 -4.39 -11.02 -12.46
N THR A 89 -3.07 -11.16 -12.33
CA THR A 89 -2.33 -10.88 -11.10
C THR A 89 -1.80 -9.45 -11.02
N LEU A 90 -1.83 -8.67 -12.12
CA LEU A 90 -1.32 -7.29 -12.16
C LEU A 90 -2.26 -6.29 -11.48
N HIS A 91 -2.42 -6.47 -10.17
CA HIS A 91 -2.99 -5.48 -9.26
C HIS A 91 -1.96 -4.38 -8.97
N GLY A 92 -2.41 -3.25 -8.39
CA GLY A 92 -1.53 -2.09 -8.16
C GLY A 92 -0.27 -2.42 -7.34
N GLU A 93 -0.42 -3.27 -6.33
CA GLU A 93 0.63 -3.74 -5.45
C GLU A 93 1.61 -4.67 -6.16
N ILE A 94 1.10 -5.63 -6.93
CA ILE A 94 1.94 -6.55 -7.72
C ILE A 94 2.68 -5.80 -8.82
N ALA A 95 2.00 -4.89 -9.52
CA ALA A 95 2.61 -4.03 -10.52
C ALA A 95 3.75 -3.18 -9.92
N ALA A 96 3.53 -2.59 -8.74
CA ALA A 96 4.57 -1.85 -8.04
C ALA A 96 5.75 -2.75 -7.65
N ILE A 97 5.51 -3.92 -7.06
CA ILE A 97 6.58 -4.88 -6.71
C ILE A 97 7.38 -5.30 -7.95
N ASN A 98 6.72 -5.59 -9.06
CA ASN A 98 7.37 -5.97 -10.32
C ASN A 98 8.23 -4.82 -10.87
N ASN A 99 7.69 -3.60 -10.89
CA ASN A 99 8.40 -2.41 -11.34
C ASN A 99 9.63 -2.12 -10.47
N CYS A 100 9.50 -2.21 -9.14
CA CYS A 100 10.64 -2.06 -8.22
C CYS A 100 11.67 -3.18 -8.41
N SER A 101 11.23 -4.43 -8.54
CA SER A 101 12.14 -5.57 -8.76
C SER A 101 13.00 -5.36 -10.01
N ALA A 102 12.38 -4.95 -11.12
CA ALA A 102 13.08 -4.64 -12.36
C ALA A 102 14.04 -3.45 -12.19
N LEU A 103 13.60 -2.37 -11.53
CA LEU A 103 14.43 -1.18 -11.32
C LEU A 103 15.64 -1.45 -10.41
N LEU A 104 15.43 -2.19 -9.31
CA LEU A 104 16.47 -2.51 -8.33
C LEU A 104 17.55 -3.41 -8.93
N THR A 105 17.18 -4.31 -9.86
CA THR A 105 18.07 -5.32 -10.42
C THR A 105 18.58 -5.02 -11.84
N ASP A 106 18.13 -3.92 -12.48
CA ASP A 106 18.61 -3.55 -13.81
C ASP A 106 20.14 -3.33 -13.77
N PRO A 107 20.95 -4.10 -14.54
CA PRO A 107 22.40 -3.96 -14.57
C PRO A 107 22.87 -2.60 -15.11
N ARG A 108 21.99 -1.88 -15.81
CA ARG A 108 22.22 -0.51 -16.32
C ARG A 108 21.50 0.54 -15.48
N GLY A 109 20.70 0.12 -14.51
CA GLY A 109 19.94 1.00 -13.63
C GLY A 109 20.78 1.67 -12.56
N PRO A 110 20.15 2.49 -11.70
CA PRO A 110 20.85 3.21 -10.64
C PRO A 110 21.30 2.30 -9.48
N TYR A 111 20.57 1.20 -9.21
CA TYR A 111 20.82 0.35 -8.04
C TYR A 111 21.72 -0.86 -8.33
N LYS A 112 21.48 -1.56 -9.45
CA LYS A 112 22.28 -2.71 -9.92
C LYS A 112 22.45 -3.82 -8.87
N LEU A 113 21.44 -4.01 -8.04
CA LEU A 113 21.45 -5.03 -7.00
C LEU A 113 21.40 -6.42 -7.63
N THR A 114 22.12 -7.35 -7.03
CA THR A 114 21.86 -8.78 -7.24
C THR A 114 20.48 -9.15 -6.73
N GLY A 115 19.94 -10.29 -7.16
CA GLY A 115 18.65 -10.77 -6.65
C GLY A 115 18.63 -10.92 -5.12
N ALA A 116 19.74 -11.36 -4.52
CA ALA A 116 19.86 -11.51 -3.07
C ALA A 116 19.88 -10.14 -2.33
N GLU A 117 20.56 -9.14 -2.89
CA GLU A 117 20.55 -7.78 -2.34
C GLU A 117 19.18 -7.12 -2.48
N ALA A 118 18.53 -7.25 -3.64
CA ALA A 118 17.17 -6.74 -3.85
C ALA A 118 16.17 -7.39 -2.89
N GLN A 119 16.31 -8.70 -2.62
CA GLN A 119 15.47 -9.40 -1.65
C GLN A 119 15.63 -8.86 -0.22
N ARG A 120 16.83 -8.41 0.17
CA ARG A 120 17.06 -7.79 1.49
C ARG A 120 16.52 -6.35 1.54
N ALA A 121 16.61 -5.61 0.43
CA ALA A 121 16.21 -4.22 0.37
C ALA A 121 14.74 -3.98 0.77
N TRP A 122 13.83 -4.93 0.51
CA TRP A 122 12.42 -4.81 0.89
C TRP A 122 12.21 -4.53 2.39
N ALA A 123 13.09 -5.03 3.26
CA ALA A 123 13.02 -4.82 4.70
C ALA A 123 13.16 -3.35 5.14
N ASP A 124 13.63 -2.47 4.25
CA ASP A 124 13.74 -1.03 4.47
C ASP A 124 12.64 -0.23 3.77
N LEU A 125 11.85 -0.87 2.91
CA LEU A 125 10.86 -0.21 2.07
C LEU A 125 9.46 -0.24 2.70
N THR A 126 8.71 0.83 2.45
CA THR A 126 7.30 0.95 2.82
C THR A 126 6.45 0.94 1.56
N LEU A 127 5.42 0.10 1.52
CA LEU A 127 4.42 0.09 0.46
C LEU A 127 3.20 0.90 0.88
N TYR A 128 2.84 1.89 0.07
CA TYR A 128 1.58 2.64 0.18
C TYR A 128 0.65 2.19 -0.94
N THR A 129 -0.57 1.79 -0.61
CA THR A 129 -1.62 1.43 -1.58
C THR A 129 -2.92 2.13 -1.25
N ASN A 130 -3.64 2.64 -2.25
CA ASN A 130 -4.86 3.41 -2.00
C ASN A 130 -6.05 2.57 -1.51
N ALA A 131 -5.96 1.25 -1.55
CA ALA A 131 -6.88 0.34 -0.90
C ALA A 131 -6.15 -0.82 -0.22
N GLU A 132 -6.81 -1.41 0.79
CA GLU A 132 -6.33 -2.59 1.49
C GLU A 132 -6.07 -3.73 0.50
N PRO A 133 -4.88 -4.35 0.55
CA PRO A 133 -4.52 -5.36 -0.43
C PRO A 133 -5.37 -6.62 -0.30
N CYS A 134 -5.81 -7.15 -1.43
CA CYS A 134 -6.49 -8.45 -1.47
C CYS A 134 -5.54 -9.57 -0.98
N PRO A 135 -6.05 -10.76 -0.60
CA PRO A 135 -5.21 -11.82 -0.04
C PRO A 135 -4.00 -12.23 -0.88
N MET A 136 -4.10 -12.16 -2.21
CA MET A 136 -2.96 -12.38 -3.12
C MET A 136 -1.87 -11.33 -2.91
N CYS A 137 -2.25 -10.04 -2.93
CA CYS A 137 -1.33 -8.93 -2.78
C CYS A 137 -0.75 -8.87 -1.36
N ALA A 138 -1.59 -9.05 -0.33
CA ALA A 138 -1.17 -9.11 1.05
C ALA A 138 -0.16 -10.25 1.29
N SER A 139 -0.38 -11.43 0.70
CA SER A 139 0.59 -12.53 0.74
C SER A 139 1.90 -12.15 0.06
N ALA A 140 1.85 -11.56 -1.15
CA ALA A 140 3.05 -11.13 -1.87
C ALA A 140 3.86 -10.09 -1.08
N ILE A 141 3.19 -9.11 -0.48
CA ILE A 141 3.80 -8.11 0.41
C ILE A 141 4.49 -8.79 1.59
N ARG A 142 3.82 -9.76 2.20
CA ARG A 142 4.35 -10.46 3.36
C ARG A 142 5.57 -11.33 3.01
N TRP A 143 5.57 -11.94 1.83
CA TRP A 143 6.69 -12.72 1.30
C TRP A 143 7.87 -11.85 0.88
N ALA A 144 7.61 -10.68 0.30
CA ALA A 144 8.66 -9.71 -0.02
C ALA A 144 9.39 -9.23 1.24
N GLY A 145 8.69 -9.17 2.38
CA GLY A 145 9.29 -8.78 3.66
C GLY A 145 9.40 -7.27 3.82
N PHE A 146 8.41 -6.52 3.32
CA PHE A 146 8.34 -5.07 3.50
C PHE A 146 8.44 -4.65 4.97
N LYS A 147 9.05 -3.49 5.21
CA LYS A 147 9.09 -2.86 6.55
C LYS A 147 7.69 -2.55 7.06
N GLU A 148 6.90 -1.91 6.19
CA GLU A 148 5.59 -1.37 6.51
C GLU A 148 4.66 -1.44 5.29
N LEU A 149 3.40 -1.77 5.54
CA LEU A 149 2.28 -1.68 4.62
C LEU A 149 1.34 -0.58 5.13
N VAL A 150 1.13 0.44 4.31
CA VAL A 150 0.20 1.54 4.57
C VAL A 150 -0.92 1.51 3.54
N TYR A 151 -2.18 1.54 3.98
CA TYR A 151 -3.31 1.52 3.06
C TYR A 151 -4.44 2.47 3.44
N GLY A 152 -5.19 2.91 2.43
CA GLY A 152 -6.37 3.76 2.57
C GLY A 152 -7.65 2.95 2.76
N THR A 153 -8.46 2.86 1.70
CA THR A 153 -9.78 2.24 1.67
C THR A 153 -9.74 0.79 2.18
N SER A 154 -10.53 0.45 3.20
CA SER A 154 -10.58 -0.93 3.72
C SER A 154 -11.28 -1.92 2.77
N THR A 155 -10.95 -3.21 2.87
CA THR A 155 -11.65 -4.30 2.16
C THR A 155 -13.14 -4.32 2.48
N LYS A 156 -13.52 -3.98 3.71
CA LYS A 156 -14.94 -3.83 4.11
C LYS A 156 -15.62 -2.68 3.37
N THR A 157 -14.93 -1.56 3.18
CA THR A 157 -15.44 -0.43 2.40
C THR A 157 -15.58 -0.81 0.93
N LEU A 158 -14.56 -1.42 0.31
CA LEU A 158 -14.63 -1.90 -1.06
C LEU A 158 -15.85 -2.80 -1.31
N ALA A 159 -16.09 -3.76 -0.41
CA ALA A 159 -17.27 -4.63 -0.50
C ALA A 159 -18.60 -3.86 -0.42
N ARG A 160 -18.70 -2.83 0.44
CA ARG A 160 -19.88 -1.95 0.50
C ARG A 160 -20.08 -1.12 -0.75
N LEU A 161 -18.99 -0.75 -1.44
CA LEU A 161 -19.01 -0.02 -2.70
C LEU A 161 -19.27 -0.91 -3.93
N GLY A 162 -19.52 -2.21 -3.74
CA GLY A 162 -19.88 -3.14 -4.81
C GLY A 162 -18.71 -3.90 -5.44
N TRP A 163 -17.49 -3.74 -4.91
CA TRP A 163 -16.33 -4.49 -5.38
C TRP A 163 -16.37 -5.95 -4.92
N SER A 164 -16.31 -6.87 -5.88
CA SER A 164 -16.15 -8.30 -5.61
C SER A 164 -14.70 -8.61 -5.25
N SER A 165 -14.45 -8.99 -3.99
CA SER A 165 -13.13 -9.44 -3.53
C SER A 165 -13.26 -10.48 -2.41
N ILE A 166 -12.17 -11.20 -2.14
CA ILE A 166 -12.07 -12.04 -0.94
C ILE A 166 -11.96 -11.10 0.27
N THR A 167 -12.90 -11.20 1.21
CA THR A 167 -13.03 -10.26 2.33
C THR A 167 -12.07 -10.50 3.51
N LEU A 168 -11.09 -11.40 3.34
CA LEU A 168 -10.03 -11.65 4.31
C LEU A 168 -9.14 -10.41 4.41
N SER A 169 -9.04 -9.82 5.60
CA SER A 169 -8.24 -8.60 5.80
C SER A 169 -6.74 -8.88 5.77
N ALA A 170 -5.95 -7.84 5.48
CA ALA A 170 -4.49 -7.92 5.55
C ALA A 170 -4.01 -8.23 6.98
N GLU A 171 -4.67 -7.67 7.99
CA GLU A 171 -4.40 -7.97 9.41
C GLU A 171 -4.62 -9.45 9.73
N GLU A 172 -5.75 -10.02 9.32
CA GLU A 172 -6.07 -11.42 9.56
C GLU A 172 -5.08 -12.33 8.83
N LEU A 173 -4.77 -12.05 7.56
CA LEU A 173 -3.76 -12.79 6.80
C LEU A 173 -2.39 -12.74 7.48
N PHE A 174 -1.96 -11.56 7.93
CA PHE A 174 -0.64 -11.39 8.58
C PHE A 174 -0.57 -12.15 9.91
N SER A 175 -1.69 -12.38 10.59
CA SER A 175 -1.75 -13.19 11.81
C SER A 175 -1.33 -14.66 11.57
N TYR A 176 -1.57 -15.20 10.38
CA TYR A 176 -1.14 -16.54 9.95
C TYR A 176 0.32 -16.59 9.47
N ALA A 177 0.94 -15.43 9.20
CA ALA A 177 2.27 -15.32 8.63
C ALA A 177 3.35 -14.87 9.64
N ARG A 178 3.10 -15.07 10.94
CA ARG A 178 4.03 -14.67 12.03
C ARG A 178 5.38 -15.39 11.97
N GLY A 179 5.46 -16.56 11.33
CA GLY A 179 6.71 -17.31 11.14
C GLY A 179 7.70 -16.67 10.17
N LEU A 180 7.24 -15.77 9.30
CA LEU A 180 8.09 -15.12 8.30
C LEU A 180 8.90 -13.97 8.92
N ARG A 181 10.13 -13.75 8.44
CA ARG A 181 10.97 -12.63 8.89
C ARG A 181 11.50 -11.86 7.67
N PRO A 182 11.62 -10.51 7.74
CA PRO A 182 11.21 -9.64 8.85
C PRO A 182 9.68 -9.61 9.04
N GLN A 183 9.22 -8.98 10.13
CA GLN A 183 7.78 -8.68 10.29
C GLN A 183 7.46 -7.37 9.56
N THR A 184 6.27 -7.29 9.00
CA THR A 184 5.77 -6.09 8.30
C THR A 184 4.79 -5.36 9.20
N ALA A 185 5.06 -4.09 9.50
CA ALA A 185 4.10 -3.24 10.20
C ALA A 185 2.89 -2.96 9.30
N LEU A 186 1.72 -2.80 9.89
CA LEU A 186 0.47 -2.60 9.16
C LEU A 186 -0.23 -1.35 9.68
N LEU A 187 -0.57 -0.44 8.77
CA LEU A 187 -1.28 0.80 9.06
C LEU A 187 -2.40 1.01 8.03
N GLY A 188 -3.64 0.80 8.45
CA GLY A 188 -4.83 1.00 7.62
C GLY A 188 -5.52 2.34 7.85
N GLY A 189 -6.40 2.72 6.92
CA GLY A 189 -7.27 3.90 7.04
C GLY A 189 -6.58 5.24 6.80
N VAL A 190 -5.41 5.26 6.17
CA VAL A 190 -4.72 6.53 5.86
C VAL A 190 -5.43 7.23 4.71
N LEU A 191 -5.98 8.41 4.97
CA LEU A 191 -6.77 9.21 4.03
C LEU A 191 -7.95 8.44 3.39
N ASP A 192 -8.62 7.57 4.15
CA ASP A 192 -9.79 6.82 3.67
C ASP A 192 -10.89 7.72 3.07
N GLY A 193 -11.15 8.89 3.66
CA GLY A 193 -12.10 9.87 3.11
C GLY A 193 -11.72 10.45 1.73
N GLU A 194 -10.44 10.38 1.33
CA GLU A 194 -9.98 10.71 -0.02
C GLU A 194 -9.96 9.47 -0.92
N THR A 195 -9.45 8.33 -0.43
CA THR A 195 -9.30 7.11 -1.24
C THR A 195 -10.64 6.45 -1.57
N ASP A 196 -11.62 6.47 -0.65
CA ASP A 196 -12.95 5.87 -0.86
C ASP A 196 -13.64 6.45 -2.13
N ARG A 197 -13.39 7.73 -2.43
CA ARG A 197 -13.95 8.42 -3.60
C ARG A 197 -13.48 7.83 -4.92
N TYR A 198 -12.28 7.25 -4.95
CA TYR A 198 -11.76 6.59 -6.15
C TYR A 198 -12.50 5.29 -6.47
N PHE A 199 -13.20 4.70 -5.50
CA PHE A 199 -13.87 3.41 -5.61
C PHE A 199 -15.40 3.48 -5.62
N ALA A 200 -15.96 4.67 -5.44
CA ALA A 200 -17.40 4.87 -5.28
C ALA A 200 -18.17 4.93 -6.61
N TRP A 201 -17.57 5.44 -7.68
CA TRP A 201 -18.28 5.78 -8.90
C TRP A 201 -18.47 4.63 -9.89
N GLN A 202 -17.71 3.54 -9.74
CA GLN A 202 -17.68 2.42 -10.67
C GLN A 202 -19.01 1.67 -10.73
N PHE A 203 -19.69 1.57 -9.59
CA PHE A 203 -20.96 0.84 -9.43
C PHE A 203 -22.10 1.74 -8.96
N ASP A 204 -21.85 3.03 -8.76
CA ASP A 204 -22.83 4.05 -8.43
C ASP A 204 -22.76 5.23 -9.39
N GLY A 205 -23.78 5.37 -10.24
CA GLY A 205 -23.91 6.46 -11.19
C GLY A 205 -24.16 7.83 -10.55
N ALA A 206 -24.58 7.87 -9.27
CA ALA A 206 -24.81 9.11 -8.53
C ALA A 206 -23.56 9.61 -7.79
N ALA A 207 -22.55 8.76 -7.59
CA ALA A 207 -21.33 9.17 -6.89
C ALA A 207 -20.54 10.21 -7.71
N ALA A 208 -19.78 11.08 -7.01
CA ALA A 208 -18.94 12.06 -7.67
C ALA A 208 -17.74 11.39 -8.38
N CYS A 209 -17.34 11.94 -9.53
CA CYS A 209 -16.09 11.52 -10.16
C CYS A 209 -14.87 11.99 -9.37
N PRO A 210 -13.74 11.26 -9.44
CA PRO A 210 -12.48 11.72 -8.87
C PRO A 210 -12.04 13.06 -9.48
N ARG A 211 -11.22 13.82 -8.74
CA ARG A 211 -10.66 15.07 -9.24
C ARG A 211 -9.94 14.86 -10.57
N GLY A 212 -10.19 15.73 -11.55
CA GLY A 212 -9.64 15.60 -12.91
C GLY A 212 -10.48 14.71 -13.84
N CYS A 213 -11.61 14.19 -13.38
CA CYS A 213 -12.56 13.43 -14.19
C CYS A 213 -13.94 14.07 -14.24
N ALA A 214 -14.65 13.83 -15.34
CA ALA A 214 -16.05 14.19 -15.54
C ALA A 214 -16.86 12.95 -15.88
N ARG A 215 -18.16 12.99 -15.55
CA ARG A 215 -19.07 11.90 -15.85
C ARG A 215 -19.55 12.02 -17.29
N VAL A 216 -19.34 10.97 -18.07
CA VAL A 216 -19.93 10.79 -19.40
C VAL A 216 -20.76 9.51 -19.33
N ASP A 217 -22.06 9.64 -19.56
CA ASP A 217 -23.05 8.61 -19.29
C ASP A 217 -22.98 8.06 -17.85
N LYS A 218 -22.49 6.82 -17.69
CA LYS A 218 -22.39 6.12 -16.40
C LYS A 218 -20.96 5.98 -15.91
N THR A 219 -19.96 6.44 -16.66
CA THR A 219 -18.55 6.28 -16.33
C THR A 219 -17.87 7.62 -16.10
N CYS A 220 -16.86 7.63 -15.24
CA CYS A 220 -15.97 8.77 -15.11
C CYS A 220 -14.84 8.63 -16.14
N VAL A 221 -14.60 9.70 -16.88
CA VAL A 221 -13.50 9.81 -17.85
C VAL A 221 -12.66 11.03 -17.54
N LYS A 222 -11.38 11.00 -17.93
CA LYS A 222 -10.47 12.14 -17.76
C LYS A 222 -11.05 13.38 -18.45
N ARG A 223 -11.01 14.53 -17.78
CA ARG A 223 -11.40 15.82 -18.41
C ARG A 223 -10.35 16.21 -19.45
N GLU A 224 -10.80 16.60 -20.64
CA GLU A 224 -9.93 17.22 -21.62
C GLU A 224 -9.54 18.63 -21.15
N LEU A 225 -8.26 18.99 -21.30
CA LEU A 225 -7.72 20.31 -20.93
C LEU A 225 -8.26 21.39 -21.89
N GLY A 226 -9.51 21.78 -21.69
CA GLY A 226 -10.22 22.81 -22.46
C GLY A 226 -11.40 23.44 -21.70
N GLU A 227 -11.86 22.82 -20.62
CA GLU A 227 -12.87 23.37 -19.72
C GLU A 227 -12.18 24.07 -18.55
N ARG A 228 -12.10 25.41 -18.61
CA ARG A 228 -11.55 26.25 -17.54
C ARG A 228 -12.24 25.96 -16.19
N GLU A 229 -11.46 25.57 -15.20
CA GLU A 229 -11.87 25.58 -13.80
C GLU A 229 -11.28 26.87 -13.17
N THR A 230 -12.15 27.86 -12.91
CA THR A 230 -11.82 29.02 -12.10
C THR A 230 -12.03 28.64 -10.64
N ASP A 231 -11.08 27.94 -10.05
CA ASP A 231 -10.95 27.87 -8.59
C ASP A 231 -9.49 28.11 -8.25
N ALA A 232 -9.26 29.22 -7.55
CA ALA A 232 -7.96 29.70 -7.16
C ALA A 232 -7.22 28.63 -6.34
N VAL A 233 -6.12 28.14 -6.89
CA VAL A 233 -5.14 27.37 -6.14
C VAL A 233 -4.15 28.37 -5.54
N ASP A 234 -4.07 28.38 -4.21
CA ASP A 234 -2.95 28.96 -3.49
C ASP A 234 -1.75 28.03 -3.68
N GLU A 235 -1.04 28.19 -4.81
CA GLU A 235 0.15 27.41 -5.19
C GLU A 235 1.43 27.91 -4.50
N ASN A 236 1.34 28.82 -3.53
CA ASN A 236 2.49 29.31 -2.79
C ASN A 236 2.58 28.71 -1.39
N ALA A 237 2.83 27.41 -1.33
CA ALA A 237 3.50 26.81 -0.18
C ALA A 237 4.35 25.60 -0.63
N MET A 238 5.59 25.92 -1.00
CA MET A 238 6.76 25.03 -1.02
C MET A 238 6.95 24.10 -2.24
N ASP A 239 6.80 24.62 -3.46
CA ASP A 239 7.63 24.16 -4.59
C ASP A 239 8.85 25.08 -4.68
N GLY A 240 9.83 24.79 -3.84
CA GLY A 240 11.06 25.56 -3.69
C GLY A 240 12.28 24.66 -3.57
N ASN A 241 12.37 23.62 -4.41
CA ASN A 241 13.65 23.07 -4.87
C ASN A 241 13.43 22.01 -5.95
N ALA A 242 13.26 22.45 -7.20
CA ALA A 242 13.73 21.66 -8.32
C ALA A 242 15.26 21.70 -8.27
N MET A 243 15.88 20.80 -7.51
CA MET A 243 17.31 20.54 -7.61
C MET A 243 17.50 19.39 -8.60
N ASP A 244 18.14 19.76 -9.70
CA ASP A 244 18.85 18.94 -10.67
C ASP A 244 18.91 17.43 -10.35
N GLU A 245 18.36 16.64 -11.27
CA GLU A 245 18.67 15.22 -11.46
C GLU A 245 20.18 15.04 -11.76
N LYS A 246 21.06 15.15 -10.74
CA LYS A 246 22.45 14.70 -10.80
C LYS A 246 23.19 14.82 -9.46
N VAL A 247 22.75 14.12 -8.43
CA VAL A 247 23.67 13.66 -7.37
C VAL A 247 23.21 12.28 -6.91
N MET A 248 23.87 11.23 -7.40
CA MET A 248 23.81 9.93 -6.73
C MET A 248 24.66 10.06 -5.47
N ASP A 249 24.02 10.08 -4.32
CA ASP A 249 24.71 10.09 -3.03
C ASP A 249 25.25 8.67 -2.76
N GLU A 250 26.58 8.54 -2.74
CA GLU A 250 27.30 7.28 -2.50
C GLU A 250 27.00 6.68 -1.09
N ASN A 251 26.38 7.45 -0.20
CA ASN A 251 26.09 7.05 1.18
C ASN A 251 24.94 6.04 1.36
N VAL A 252 24.00 5.93 0.40
CA VAL A 252 22.92 4.91 0.48
C VAL A 252 23.45 3.50 0.14
N MET A 253 24.55 3.44 -0.62
CA MET A 253 25.10 2.18 -1.12
C MET A 253 25.88 1.40 -0.04
N ASP A 254 26.41 2.09 0.97
CA ASP A 254 27.26 1.46 2.00
C ASP A 254 26.44 0.81 3.13
N GLU A 255 25.26 1.35 3.46
CA GLU A 255 24.34 0.73 4.43
C GLU A 255 23.71 -0.57 3.89
N MET A 256 23.47 -0.67 2.58
CA MET A 256 22.86 -1.86 1.97
C MET A 256 23.84 -3.03 1.75
N ARG A 257 25.15 -2.76 1.77
CA ARG A 257 26.22 -3.76 1.52
C ARG A 257 26.75 -4.45 2.78
N GLY A 258 26.47 -3.91 3.97
CA GLY A 258 27.00 -4.40 5.26
C GLY A 258 26.21 -5.51 5.94
N LEU A 259 25.22 -6.12 5.29
CA LEU A 259 24.31 -7.07 5.92
C LEU A 259 24.79 -8.52 5.80
N ASP A 260 25.07 -9.13 6.95
CA ASP A 260 25.46 -10.53 7.10
C ASP A 260 24.36 -11.47 6.56
N MET A 261 24.78 -12.45 5.76
CA MET A 261 23.88 -13.33 5.01
C MET A 261 23.14 -14.29 5.94
N PRO A 262 21.80 -14.23 6.08
CA PRO A 262 21.08 -15.35 6.66
C PRO A 262 21.20 -16.51 5.68
N THR A 263 21.86 -17.59 6.12
CA THR A 263 22.02 -18.83 5.38
C THR A 263 20.69 -19.28 4.78
N GLU A 264 20.72 -19.57 3.48
CA GLU A 264 19.64 -20.14 2.67
C GLU A 264 18.68 -21.03 3.48
N ARG A 265 17.55 -20.44 3.88
CA ARG A 265 16.32 -21.17 4.17
C ARG A 265 15.21 -20.46 3.44
N SER A 266 15.19 -20.61 2.12
CA SER A 266 14.04 -20.24 1.31
C SER A 266 13.10 -21.43 1.23
N TRP A 267 11.88 -21.25 1.75
CA TRP A 267 10.71 -22.15 1.71
C TRP A 267 10.87 -23.52 2.34
#